data_AF-A0A258CEG9-F1
#
_entry.id   AF-A0A258CEG9-F1
#
_cell.length_a   1.000
_cell.length_b   1.000
_cell.length_c   1.000
_cell.angle_alpha   90.00
_cell.angle_beta   90.00
_cell.angle_gamma   90.00
#
_symmetry.space_group_name_H-M   'P 1'
#
loop_
_entity.id
_entity.type
_entity.pdbx_description
1 polymer ?
#
loop_
_entity_poly.entity_id
_entity_poly.type
_entity_poly.pdbx_seq_one_letter_code
_entity_poly.pdbx_strand_id
1 'polypeptide(L)' 'MTEQRIGPDREVTLHFALRLENGEVVDSTFDKKPATFKVGDGNLLPGFEQQ' A
#
# COMPACT_ATOMS: atom_id res chain seq x y z
N MET A 1 9.85 -0.81 -22.18
CA MET A 1 8.80 -0.48 -21.20
C MET A 1 9.47 0.28 -20.08
N THR A 2 9.09 1.54 -19.83
CA THR A 2 9.69 2.34 -18.76
C THR A 2 9.17 1.85 -17.41
N GLU A 3 10.05 1.33 -16.55
CA GLU A 3 9.72 1.00 -15.16
C GLU A 3 9.37 2.29 -14.41
N GLN A 4 8.07 2.52 -14.20
CA GLN A 4 7.59 3.67 -13.46
C GLN A 4 7.62 3.29 -11.97
N ARG A 5 8.71 3.66 -11.29
CA ARG A 5 8.87 3.41 -9.86
C ARG A 5 7.93 4.32 -9.06
N ILE A 6 7.31 3.74 -8.04
CA ILE A 6 6.61 4.51 -7.01
C ILE A 6 7.67 5.32 -6.25
N GLY A 7 7.38 6.57 -5.93
CA GLY A 7 8.33 7.48 -5.29
C GLY A 7 7.61 8.61 -4.54
N PRO A 8 8.36 9.44 -3.79
CA PRO A 8 7.78 10.51 -2.98
C PRO A 8 6.91 11.47 -3.81
N ASP A 9 5.87 11.98 -3.18
CA ASP A 9 4.84 12.85 -3.77
C ASP A 9 3.96 12.22 -4.86
N ARG A 10 4.08 10.91 -5.10
CA ARG A 10 3.16 10.19 -5.99
C ARG A 10 1.90 9.76 -5.26
N GLU A 11 0.76 10.01 -5.90
CA GLU A 11 -0.51 9.41 -5.50
C GLU A 11 -0.60 8.00 -6.09
N VAL A 12 -0.88 7.02 -5.23
CA VAL A 12 -0.99 5.61 -5.59
C VAL A 12 -2.31 5.09 -5.05
N THR A 13 -3.01 4.32 -5.88
CA THR A 13 -4.22 3.60 -5.49
C THR A 13 -3.96 2.11 -5.60
N LEU A 14 -4.08 1.36 -4.51
CA LEU A 14 -3.84 -0.07 -4.51
C LEU A 14 -4.74 -0.84 -3.53
N HIS A 15 -4.89 -2.13 -3.82
CA HIS A 15 -5.45 -3.09 -2.88
C HIS A 15 -4.33 -3.73 -2.06
N PHE A 16 -4.55 -3.88 -0.75
CA PHE A 16 -3.62 -4.51 0.18
C PHE A 16 -4.35 -5.47 1.12
N ALA A 17 -3.60 -6.40 1.70
CA ALA A 17 -4.07 -7.24 2.80
C ALA A 17 -2.95 -7.42 3.82
N LEU A 18 -3.27 -7.17 5.09
CA LEU A 18 -2.42 -7.48 6.23
C LEU A 18 -2.72 -8.89 6.69
N ARG A 19 -1.69 -9.73 6.70
CA ARG A 19 -1.79 -11.11 7.16
C ARG A 19 -0.79 -11.35 8.28
N LEU A 20 -1.24 -12.06 9.31
CA LEU A 20 -0.36 -12.61 10.32
C LEU A 20 0.47 -13.76 9.71
N GLU A 21 1.58 -14.11 10.35
CA GLU A 21 2.45 -15.20 9.91
C GLU A 21 1.73 -16.57 9.87
N ASN A 22 0.67 -16.72 10.68
CA ASN A 22 -0.19 -17.91 10.67
C ASN A 22 -1.16 -17.96 9.46
N GLY A 23 -1.17 -16.93 8.61
CA GLY A 23 -2.04 -16.83 7.43
C GLY A 23 -3.40 -16.14 7.67
N GLU A 24 -3.71 -15.76 8.90
CA GLU A 24 -4.95 -15.04 9.24
C GLU A 24 -4.91 -13.61 8.67
N VAL A 25 -6.00 -13.18 8.04
CA VAL A 25 -6.14 -11.84 7.48
C VAL A 25 -6.64 -10.90 8.56
N VAL A 26 -5.83 -9.92 8.94
CA VAL A 26 -6.19 -8.89 9.93
C VAL A 26 -7.03 -7.79 9.27
N ASP A 27 -6.62 -7.37 8.07
CA ASP A 27 -7.34 -6.39 7.27
C ASP A 27 -7.08 -6.61 5.78
N SER A 28 -8.06 -6.28 4.94
CA SER A 28 -7.97 -6.43 3.48
C SER A 28 -8.86 -5.41 2.80
N THR A 29 -8.32 -4.78 1.75
CA THR A 29 -9.08 -3.90 0.86
C THR A 29 -9.47 -4.58 -0.44
N PHE A 30 -9.16 -5.86 -0.65
CA PHE A 30 -9.52 -6.59 -1.89
C PHE A 30 -11.03 -6.78 -2.08
N ASP A 31 -11.78 -6.90 -0.99
CA ASP A 31 -13.25 -7.01 -1.00
C ASP A 31 -13.96 -5.63 -0.91
N LYS A 32 -13.18 -4.54 -0.91
CA LYS A 32 -13.65 -3.17 -0.73
C LYS A 32 -13.05 -2.25 -1.79
N LYS A 33 -13.35 -0.95 -1.71
CA LYS A 33 -12.70 0.05 -2.57
C LYS A 33 -11.20 0.10 -2.26
N PRO A 34 -10.34 0.26 -3.29
CA PRO A 34 -8.90 0.39 -3.08
C PRO A 34 -8.60 1.65 -2.26
N ALA A 35 -7.50 1.62 -1.53
CA ALA A 35 -7.04 2.77 -0.79
C ALA A 35 -6.16 3.65 -1.69
N THR A 36 -6.41 4.95 -1.65
CA THR A 36 -5.58 5.96 -2.31
C THR A 36 -4.76 6.69 -1.26
N PHE A 37 -3.46 6.79 -1.48
CA PHE A 37 -2.54 7.48 -0.58
C PHE A 37 -1.45 8.20 -1.36
N LYS A 38 -0.79 9.15 -0.70
CA LYS A 38 0.38 9.87 -1.22
C LYS A 38 1.63 9.36 -0.51
N VAL A 39 2.63 8.95 -1.28
CA VAL A 39 3.91 8.43 -0.76
C VAL A 39 4.69 9.57 -0.11
N GLY A 40 5.07 9.39 1.16
CA GLY A 40 5.80 10.37 1.97
C GLY A 40 4.93 11.31 2.79
N ASP A 41 3.60 11.11 2.81
CA ASP A 41 2.66 11.92 3.59
C ASP A 41 2.48 11.39 5.03
N GLY A 42 3.12 10.26 5.37
CA GLY A 42 3.04 9.64 6.71
C GLY A 42 1.71 8.92 7.00
N ASN A 43 0.79 8.91 6.04
CA ASN A 43 -0.47 8.16 6.09
C ASN A 43 -0.30 6.67 5.73
N LEU A 44 0.87 6.31 5.18
CA LEU A 44 1.24 4.92 4.93
C LEU A 44 1.94 4.31 6.13
N LEU A 45 1.75 3.00 6.28
CA LEU A 45 2.57 2.24 7.21
C LEU A 45 4.05 2.38 6.79
N PRO A 46 4.99 2.62 7.73
CA PRO A 46 6.40 2.90 7.42
C PRO A 46 7.09 1.83 6.56
N GLY A 47 6.59 0.59 6.55
CA GLY A 47 7.10 -0.50 5.71
C GLY A 47 6.66 -0.44 4.23
N PHE A 48 5.66 0.36 3.89
CA PHE A 48 5.18 0.53 2.50
C PHE A 48 5.88 1.69 1.77
N GLU A 49 6.44 2.67 2.50
CA GLU A 49 7.12 3.83 1.92
C GLU A 49 8.61 3.60 1.62
N GLN A 50 9.23 2.55 2.20
CA GLN A 50 10.68 2.35 2.18
C GLN A 50 11.17 1.21 1.25
N GLN A 51 10.43 0.87 0.19
CA GLN A 51 10.88 -0.09 -0.83
C GLN A 51 11.33 0.57 -2.13
#